data_AF-A0AAV3B0H3-F1
#
_entry.id   AF-A0AAV3B0H3-F1
#
_cell.length_a   1.000
_cell.length_b   1.000
_cell.length_c   1.000
_cell.angle_alpha   90.00
_cell.angle_beta   90.00
_cell.angle_gamma   90.00
#
_symmetry.space_group_name_H-M   'P 1'
#
loop_
_entity.id
_entity.type
_entity.pdbx_description
1 polymer ?
#
loop_
_entity_poly.entity_id
_entity_poly.type
_entity_poly.pdbx_seq_one_letter_code
_entity_poly.pdbx_strand_id
1 'polypeptide(L)'
;MVAVILAQVVAAQFLFLQDKISPTDKSKPLAINNRRGFQNFSYFFMFYSAILGLGSCLLRVIFNVFLGSWLLARIDRPLFPRGFEGADMGYNTWTGMLQVDLYHTHPVVLSFCHHLMHESISRRHHTSPDVLLDCKNRQIRTRWHLAYTLINNPALILNRKRSYCHSISGPQSPDVLQKLLFSALQCTGRKWIIPGKDLENSTPTDLTFQMETVPK
;
A
#
# COMPACT_ATOMS: atom_id res chain seq x y z
N MET A 1 -34.37 13.01 -6.51
CA MET A 1 -33.69 11.99 -5.68
C MET A 1 -33.56 12.43 -4.22
N VAL A 2 -32.64 13.35 -3.90
CA VAL A 2 -32.33 13.75 -2.51
C VAL A 2 -33.55 14.25 -1.74
N ALA A 3 -34.34 15.17 -2.32
CA ALA A 3 -35.54 15.71 -1.68
C ALA A 3 -36.57 14.63 -1.30
N VAL A 4 -36.70 13.58 -2.10
CA VAL A 4 -37.65 12.51 -1.85
C VAL A 4 -37.13 11.53 -0.80
N ILE A 5 -35.82 11.27 -0.77
CA ILE A 5 -35.18 10.52 0.31
C ILE A 5 -35.34 11.27 1.64
N LEU A 6 -35.13 12.59 1.64
CA LEU A 6 -35.34 13.42 2.83
C LEU A 6 -36.80 13.40 3.28
N ALA A 7 -37.75 13.55 2.36
CA ALA A 7 -39.17 13.46 2.67
C ALA A 7 -39.56 12.10 3.27
N GLN A 8 -39.00 10.99 2.77
CA GLN A 8 -39.19 9.65 3.35
C GLN A 8 -38.61 9.54 4.75
N VAL A 9 -37.40 10.05 4.98
CA VAL A 9 -36.76 10.02 6.31
C VAL A 9 -37.57 10.84 7.31
N VAL A 10 -38.04 12.02 6.91
CA VAL A 10 -38.92 12.88 7.72
C VAL A 10 -40.24 12.16 8.03
N ALA A 11 -40.93 11.63 7.01
CA ALA A 11 -42.18 10.91 7.20
C ALA A 11 -42.02 9.68 8.11
N ALA A 12 -40.90 8.94 7.99
CA ALA A 12 -40.59 7.81 8.85
C ALA A 12 -40.35 8.21 10.31
N GLN A 13 -39.65 9.32 10.54
CA GLN A 13 -39.37 9.83 11.88
C GLN A 13 -40.58 10.42 12.59
N PHE A 14 -41.54 10.99 11.85
CA PHE A 14 -42.75 11.60 12.41
C PHE A 14 -43.92 10.62 12.56
N LEU A 15 -44.12 9.69 11.62
CA LEU A 15 -45.33 8.85 11.58
C LEU A 15 -45.15 7.44 12.12
N PHE A 16 -43.92 6.88 12.06
CA PHE A 16 -43.71 5.46 12.33
C PHE A 16 -42.77 5.17 13.52
N LEU A 17 -41.80 6.04 13.77
CA LEU A 17 -40.79 5.83 14.82
C LEU A 17 -41.34 6.13 16.22
N GLN A 18 -40.98 5.30 17.19
CA GLN A 18 -41.37 5.48 18.59
C GLN A 18 -40.71 6.72 19.22
N ASP A 19 -41.48 7.46 20.01
CA ASP A 19 -40.97 8.57 20.80
C ASP A 19 -39.98 8.08 21.88
N LYS A 20 -39.12 8.99 22.33
CA LYS A 20 -38.07 8.65 23.30
C LYS A 20 -38.71 8.12 24.60
N ILE A 21 -38.36 6.90 24.98
CA ILE A 21 -38.81 6.24 26.22
C ILE A 21 -38.18 6.84 27.47
N SER A 22 -36.95 7.38 27.36
CA SER A 22 -36.25 8.06 28.45
C SER A 22 -35.58 9.33 27.93
N PRO A 23 -35.73 10.49 28.62
CA PRO A 23 -35.14 11.76 28.19
C PRO A 23 -33.60 11.76 28.23
N THR A 24 -32.98 10.75 28.86
CA THR A 24 -31.52 10.60 29.01
C THR A 24 -30.85 9.88 27.83
N ASP A 25 -31.63 9.29 26.92
CA ASP A 25 -31.10 8.54 25.77
C ASP A 25 -30.79 9.45 24.56
N LYS A 26 -29.58 9.30 24.01
CA LYS A 26 -29.07 10.14 22.92
C LYS A 26 -29.82 9.88 21.61
N SER A 27 -30.16 8.63 21.31
CA SER A 27 -30.84 8.23 20.05
C SER A 27 -32.30 7.86 20.27
N LYS A 28 -33.16 8.07 19.25
CA LYS A 28 -34.51 7.51 19.26
C LYS A 28 -34.41 5.97 19.10
N PRO A 29 -35.14 5.17 19.88
CA PRO A 29 -35.14 3.71 19.69
C PRO A 29 -35.72 3.36 18.31
N LEU A 30 -35.15 2.37 17.62
CA LEU A 30 -35.61 1.88 16.31
C LEU A 30 -36.89 1.01 16.41
N ALA A 31 -37.80 1.36 17.31
CA ALA A 31 -39.07 0.67 17.50
C ALA A 31 -40.19 1.38 16.71
N ILE A 32 -41.11 0.59 16.16
CA ILE A 32 -42.19 1.07 15.28
C ILE A 32 -43.51 1.11 16.07
N ASN A 33 -44.17 2.27 16.12
CA ASN A 33 -45.44 2.45 16.83
C ASN A 33 -46.65 1.91 16.05
N ASN A 34 -46.73 2.17 14.74
CA ASN A 34 -47.87 1.77 13.91
C ASN A 34 -47.45 0.76 12.83
N ARG A 35 -47.30 -0.51 13.23
CA ARG A 35 -46.85 -1.58 12.33
C ARG A 35 -47.76 -1.78 11.12
N ARG A 36 -49.09 -1.64 11.27
CA ARG A 36 -50.06 -1.80 10.17
C ARG A 36 -50.00 -0.63 9.17
N GLY A 37 -49.88 0.61 9.68
CA GLY A 37 -49.70 1.80 8.84
C GLY A 37 -48.38 1.77 8.07
N PHE A 38 -47.30 1.31 8.71
CA PHE A 38 -46.00 1.14 8.06
C PHE A 38 -46.06 0.11 6.92
N GLN A 39 -46.74 -1.01 7.12
CA GLN A 39 -46.91 -2.04 6.09
C GLN A 39 -47.67 -1.50 4.86
N ASN A 40 -48.77 -0.77 5.07
CA ASN A 40 -49.51 -0.15 3.97
C ASN A 40 -48.69 0.93 3.25
N PHE A 41 -47.99 1.79 4.00
CA PHE A 41 -47.11 2.81 3.43
C PHE A 41 -46.01 2.20 2.58
N SER A 42 -45.26 1.21 3.12
CA SER A 42 -44.22 0.50 2.37
C SER A 42 -44.75 -0.19 1.12
N TYR A 43 -45.96 -0.75 1.15
CA TYR A 43 -46.57 -1.40 -0.02
C TYR A 43 -46.76 -0.41 -1.18
N PHE A 44 -47.38 0.75 -0.94
CA PHE A 44 -47.55 1.77 -1.97
C PHE A 44 -46.21 2.40 -2.38
N PHE A 45 -45.30 2.56 -1.42
CA PHE A 45 -43.99 3.18 -1.63
C PHE A 45 -43.02 2.28 -2.42
N MET A 46 -43.28 0.98 -2.50
CA MET A 46 -42.48 0.00 -3.23
C MET A 46 -42.34 0.37 -4.71
N PHE A 47 -43.45 0.70 -5.38
CA PHE A 47 -43.44 1.06 -6.80
C PHE A 47 -42.64 2.33 -7.06
N TYR A 48 -42.79 3.32 -6.17
CA TYR A 48 -42.06 4.57 -6.28
C TYR A 48 -40.56 4.38 -6.03
N SER A 49 -40.19 3.51 -5.09
CA SER A 49 -38.80 3.13 -4.82
C SER A 49 -38.16 2.44 -6.02
N ALA A 50 -38.89 1.60 -6.75
CA ALA A 50 -38.41 0.95 -7.97
C ALA A 50 -38.11 1.99 -9.08
N ILE A 51 -39.01 2.96 -9.30
CA ILE A 51 -38.80 4.05 -10.27
C ILE A 51 -37.61 4.93 -9.86
N LEU A 52 -37.49 5.27 -8.58
CA LEU A 52 -36.33 6.01 -8.07
C LEU A 52 -35.02 5.22 -8.25
N GLY A 53 -35.02 3.92 -7.96
CA GLY A 53 -33.87 3.05 -8.14
C GLY A 53 -33.40 3.01 -9.60
N LEU A 54 -34.35 2.89 -10.54
CA LEU A 54 -34.08 2.93 -11.98
C LEU A 54 -33.51 4.30 -12.39
N GLY A 55 -34.11 5.40 -11.92
CA GLY A 55 -33.57 6.74 -12.14
C GLY A 55 -32.16 6.93 -11.58
N SER A 56 -31.86 6.38 -10.41
CA SER A 56 -30.51 6.38 -9.83
C SER A 56 -29.51 5.65 -10.70
N CYS A 57 -29.91 4.49 -11.22
CA CYS A 57 -29.07 3.65 -12.07
C CYS A 57 -28.72 4.41 -13.36
N LEU A 58 -29.71 5.03 -14.00
CA LEU A 58 -29.50 5.83 -15.20
C LEU A 58 -28.58 7.02 -14.94
N LEU A 59 -28.83 7.80 -13.88
CA LEU A 59 -27.94 8.90 -13.49
C LEU A 59 -26.52 8.41 -13.23
N ARG A 60 -26.37 7.27 -12.53
CA ARG A 60 -25.07 6.66 -12.28
C ARG A 60 -24.35 6.30 -13.58
N VAL A 61 -25.02 5.68 -14.54
CA VAL A 61 -24.43 5.37 -15.86
C VAL A 61 -23.99 6.66 -16.56
N ILE A 62 -24.85 7.66 -16.60
CA ILE A 62 -24.56 8.96 -17.23
C ILE A 62 -23.32 9.62 -16.59
N PHE A 63 -23.26 9.72 -15.26
CA PHE A 63 -22.11 10.28 -14.56
C PHE A 63 -20.82 9.48 -14.80
N ASN A 64 -20.89 8.14 -14.85
CA ASN A 64 -19.73 7.31 -15.16
C ASN A 64 -19.23 7.50 -16.60
N VAL A 65 -20.12 7.73 -17.56
CA VAL A 65 -19.72 8.05 -18.94
C VAL A 65 -19.05 9.43 -18.98
N PHE A 66 -19.64 10.45 -18.37
CA PHE A 66 -19.05 11.78 -18.33
C PHE A 66 -17.70 11.82 -17.62
N LEU A 67 -17.61 11.25 -16.42
CA LEU A 67 -16.35 11.13 -15.68
C LEU A 67 -15.37 10.26 -16.45
N GLY A 68 -15.82 9.16 -17.02
CA GLY A 68 -14.96 8.26 -17.78
C GLY A 68 -14.32 8.94 -18.99
N SER A 69 -15.10 9.68 -19.78
CA SER A 69 -14.58 10.48 -20.89
C SER A 69 -13.64 11.60 -20.43
N TRP A 70 -13.95 12.27 -19.32
CA TRP A 70 -13.09 13.32 -18.76
C TRP A 70 -11.75 12.76 -18.24
N LEU A 71 -11.79 11.63 -17.52
CA LEU A 71 -10.60 10.95 -17.02
C LEU A 71 -9.78 10.33 -18.15
N LEU A 72 -10.39 9.91 -19.26
CA LEU A 72 -9.66 9.36 -20.41
C LEU A 72 -8.65 10.36 -20.99
N ALA A 73 -8.92 11.67 -20.89
CA ALA A 73 -7.98 12.71 -21.28
C ALA A 73 -6.71 12.75 -20.39
N ARG A 74 -6.74 12.08 -19.22
CA ARG A 74 -5.63 12.03 -18.27
C ARG A 74 -5.27 10.57 -17.94
N ILE A 75 -4.20 10.08 -18.57
CA ILE A 75 -3.73 8.69 -18.44
C ILE A 75 -3.12 8.35 -17.06
N ASP A 76 -2.86 9.35 -16.20
CA ASP A 76 -2.24 9.16 -14.89
C ASP A 76 -3.09 8.36 -13.87
N ARG A 77 -4.38 8.10 -14.17
CA ARG A 77 -5.31 7.45 -13.25
C ARG A 77 -6.01 6.28 -13.94
N PRO A 78 -6.09 5.09 -13.29
CA PRO A 78 -6.80 3.96 -13.85
C PRO A 78 -8.30 4.24 -13.89
N LEU A 79 -8.95 3.87 -14.98
CA LEU A 79 -10.40 4.02 -15.15
C LEU A 79 -11.18 2.97 -14.34
N PHE A 80 -10.58 1.81 -14.13
CA PHE A 80 -11.18 0.66 -13.45
C PHE A 80 -10.98 0.70 -11.92
N PRO A 81 -11.88 0.05 -11.15
CA PRO A 81 -11.73 -0.06 -9.70
C PRO A 81 -10.47 -0.85 -9.32
N ARG A 82 -10.00 -0.65 -8.08
CA ARG A 82 -8.84 -1.36 -7.53
C ARG A 82 -9.03 -2.88 -7.64
N GLY A 83 -8.03 -3.55 -8.21
CA GLY A 83 -8.06 -4.98 -8.53
C GLY A 83 -8.28 -5.28 -10.03
N PHE A 84 -8.88 -4.36 -10.79
CA PHE A 84 -9.02 -4.44 -12.25
C PHE A 84 -8.18 -3.39 -12.99
N GLU A 85 -7.23 -2.75 -12.30
CA GLU A 85 -6.33 -1.74 -12.89
C GLU A 85 -5.55 -2.32 -14.08
N GLY A 86 -5.20 -3.61 -14.03
CA GLY A 86 -4.52 -4.31 -15.12
C GLY A 86 -5.34 -4.46 -16.40
N ALA A 87 -6.66 -4.23 -16.37
CA ALA A 87 -7.48 -4.24 -17.58
C ALA A 87 -7.35 -2.92 -18.38
N ASP A 88 -6.83 -1.86 -17.77
CA ASP A 88 -6.58 -0.58 -18.44
C ASP A 88 -5.22 -0.63 -19.18
N MET A 89 -5.27 -0.91 -20.48
CA MET A 89 -4.07 -0.94 -21.32
C MET A 89 -3.34 0.42 -21.35
N GLY A 90 -4.09 1.53 -21.31
CA GLY A 90 -3.50 2.87 -21.35
C GLY A 90 -2.69 3.16 -20.09
N TYR A 91 -3.31 2.96 -18.93
CA TYR A 91 -2.64 3.12 -17.64
C TYR A 91 -1.43 2.18 -17.49
N ASN A 92 -1.58 0.91 -17.87
CA ASN A 92 -0.47 -0.06 -17.84
C ASN A 92 0.71 0.38 -18.72
N THR A 93 0.44 0.86 -19.93
CA THR A 93 1.49 1.33 -20.85
C THR A 93 2.22 2.54 -20.27
N TRP A 94 1.48 3.48 -19.66
CA TRP A 94 2.06 4.66 -19.00
C TRP A 94 2.95 4.27 -17.81
N THR A 95 2.49 3.36 -16.94
CA THR A 95 3.32 2.88 -15.82
C THR A 95 4.56 2.13 -16.30
N GLY A 96 4.45 1.35 -17.38
CA GLY A 96 5.58 0.66 -18.02
C GLY A 96 6.60 1.64 -18.58
N MET A 97 6.16 2.67 -19.29
CA MET A 97 7.03 3.75 -19.78
C MET A 97 7.77 4.42 -18.62
N LEU A 98 7.06 4.80 -17.55
CA LEU A 98 7.66 5.44 -16.38
C LEU A 98 8.70 4.55 -15.70
N GLN A 99 8.44 3.24 -15.65
CA GLN A 99 9.36 2.27 -15.09
C GLN A 99 10.63 2.15 -15.95
N VAL A 100 10.49 2.07 -17.27
CA VAL A 100 11.62 2.04 -18.21
C VAL A 100 12.46 3.31 -18.09
N ASP A 101 11.82 4.49 -18.04
CA ASP A 101 12.52 5.77 -17.85
C ASP A 101 13.26 5.81 -16.52
N LEU A 102 12.65 5.34 -15.44
CA LEU A 102 13.29 5.27 -14.12
C LEU A 102 14.52 4.35 -14.14
N TYR A 103 14.45 3.20 -14.82
CA TYR A 103 15.56 2.26 -14.90
C TYR A 103 16.71 2.79 -15.75
N HIS A 104 16.42 3.46 -16.88
CA HIS A 104 17.47 3.99 -17.76
C HIS A 104 18.04 5.32 -17.28
N THR A 105 17.24 6.17 -16.64
CA THR A 105 17.62 7.54 -16.28
C THR A 105 17.48 7.83 -14.79
N HIS A 106 17.89 6.88 -13.95
CA HIS A 106 17.80 7.05 -12.50
C HIS A 106 18.67 8.25 -12.02
N PRO A 107 18.08 9.35 -11.50
CA PRO A 107 18.81 10.60 -11.26
C PRO A 107 19.91 10.44 -10.19
N VAL A 108 19.67 9.62 -9.17
CA VAL A 108 20.67 9.34 -8.12
C VAL A 108 21.88 8.60 -8.70
N VAL A 109 21.67 7.61 -9.57
CA VAL A 109 22.78 6.83 -10.16
C VAL A 109 23.57 7.71 -11.12
N LEU A 110 22.89 8.49 -11.95
CA LEU A 110 23.54 9.44 -12.86
C LEU A 110 24.38 10.47 -12.09
N SER A 111 23.84 11.06 -11.02
CA SER A 111 24.58 12.01 -10.18
C SER A 111 25.79 11.36 -9.48
N PHE A 112 25.65 10.12 -9.02
CA PHE A 112 26.74 9.36 -8.41
C PHE A 112 27.85 9.04 -9.42
N CYS A 113 27.49 8.54 -10.60
CA CYS A 113 28.43 8.29 -11.69
C CYS A 113 29.16 9.57 -12.11
N HIS A 114 28.44 10.68 -12.25
CA HIS A 114 29.03 11.97 -12.56
C HIS A 114 30.03 12.42 -11.48
N HIS A 115 29.67 12.26 -10.20
CA HIS A 115 30.58 12.55 -9.08
C HIS A 115 31.84 11.67 -9.11
N LEU A 116 31.70 10.37 -9.36
CA LEU A 116 32.83 9.44 -9.49
C LEU A 116 33.73 9.78 -10.69
N MET A 117 33.14 10.12 -11.84
CA MET A 117 33.88 10.52 -13.04
C MET A 117 34.67 11.80 -12.79
N HIS A 118 34.02 12.83 -12.23
CA HIS A 118 34.67 14.09 -11.88
C HIS A 118 35.85 13.88 -10.92
N GLU A 119 35.67 13.04 -9.89
CA GLU A 119 36.74 12.73 -8.94
C GLU A 119 37.88 11.91 -9.58
N SER A 120 37.58 11.01 -10.51
CA SER A 120 38.59 10.24 -11.25
C SER A 120 39.47 11.13 -12.13
N ILE A 121 38.88 12.13 -12.80
CA ILE A 121 39.59 13.09 -13.64
C ILE A 121 40.43 14.02 -12.76
N SER A 122 39.86 14.57 -11.68
CA SER A 122 40.59 15.42 -10.74
C SER A 122 41.82 14.71 -10.15
N ARG A 123 41.70 13.41 -9.82
CA ARG A 123 42.84 12.60 -9.35
C ARG A 123 43.95 12.42 -10.39
N ARG A 124 43.63 12.36 -11.69
CA ARG A 124 44.65 12.24 -12.76
C ARG A 124 45.48 13.53 -12.91
N HIS A 125 44.92 14.68 -12.56
CA HIS A 125 45.63 15.96 -12.65
C HIS A 125 46.53 16.24 -11.42
N HIS A 126 46.26 15.63 -10.26
CA HIS A 126 47.08 15.76 -9.06
C HIS A 126 48.17 14.67 -8.96
N THR A 127 49.22 14.77 -9.76
CA THR A 127 50.43 13.93 -9.63
C THR A 127 51.43 14.59 -8.67
N SER A 128 51.19 14.49 -7.36
CA SER A 128 52.11 14.98 -6.31
C SER A 128 52.69 13.79 -5.52
N PRO A 129 53.96 13.78 -5.10
CA PRO A 129 54.60 12.64 -4.42
C PRO A 129 53.96 12.19 -3.08
N ASP A 130 53.06 12.99 -2.48
CA ASP A 130 52.40 12.67 -1.20
C ASP A 130 51.15 11.76 -1.30
N VAL A 131 50.89 11.15 -2.47
CA VAL A 131 49.67 10.34 -2.75
C VAL A 131 49.40 9.27 -1.67
N LEU A 132 50.45 8.63 -1.15
CA LEU A 132 50.31 7.53 -0.19
C LEU A 132 49.71 7.97 1.15
N LEU A 133 50.12 9.13 1.65
CA LEU A 133 49.63 9.66 2.92
C LEU A 133 48.17 10.12 2.79
N ASP A 134 47.83 10.77 1.67
CA ASP A 134 46.47 11.21 1.39
C ASP A 134 45.50 10.03 1.22
N CYS A 135 45.94 8.94 0.56
CA CYS A 135 45.18 7.70 0.47
C CYS A 135 44.83 7.10 1.84
N LYS A 136 45.80 7.04 2.76
CA LYS A 136 45.57 6.53 4.13
C LYS A 136 44.61 7.43 4.91
N ASN A 137 44.80 8.75 4.84
CA ASN A 137 43.92 9.71 5.52
C ASN A 137 42.48 9.62 5.01
N ARG A 138 42.29 9.46 3.70
CA ARG A 138 40.98 9.24 3.09
C ARG A 138 40.32 7.96 3.56
N GLN A 139 41.06 6.85 3.65
CA GLN A 139 40.54 5.58 4.16
C GLN A 139 40.05 5.70 5.61
N ILE A 140 40.80 6.41 6.47
CA ILE A 140 40.42 6.66 7.86
C ILE A 140 39.12 7.48 7.92
N ARG A 141 39.00 8.56 7.14
CA ARG A 141 37.77 9.38 7.05
C ARG A 141 36.58 8.54 6.60
N THR A 142 36.72 7.73 5.54
CA THR A 142 35.65 6.84 5.05
C THR A 142 35.20 5.84 6.12
N ARG A 143 36.14 5.28 6.91
CA ARG A 143 35.81 4.37 8.02
C ARG A 143 35.01 5.07 9.13
N TRP A 144 35.37 6.30 9.48
CA TRP A 144 34.64 7.09 10.46
C TRP A 144 33.24 7.49 9.94
N HIS A 145 33.12 7.92 8.69
CA HIS A 145 31.80 8.20 8.07
C HIS A 145 30.91 6.96 8.00
N LEU A 146 31.50 5.79 7.75
CA LEU A 146 30.76 4.52 7.78
C LEU A 146 30.29 4.17 9.20
N ALA A 147 31.15 4.32 10.21
CA ALA A 147 30.76 4.08 11.60
C ALA A 147 29.63 5.03 12.03
N TYR A 148 29.77 6.32 11.70
CA TYR A 148 28.77 7.34 11.99
C TYR A 148 27.41 7.02 11.34
N THR A 149 27.40 6.66 10.04
CA THR A 149 26.15 6.31 9.34
C THR A 149 25.50 5.04 9.91
N LEU A 150 26.28 4.03 10.32
CA LEU A 150 25.75 2.79 10.90
C LEU A 150 25.19 3.00 12.31
N ILE A 151 25.83 3.82 13.14
CA ILE A 151 25.33 4.15 14.49
C ILE A 151 23.98 4.87 14.39
N ASN A 152 23.82 5.79 13.44
CA ASN A 152 22.58 6.54 13.25
C ASN A 152 21.49 5.78 12.48
N ASN A 153 21.84 4.66 11.81
CA ASN A 153 20.90 3.86 11.01
C ASN A 153 21.05 2.36 11.30
N PRO A 154 20.53 1.87 12.45
CA PRO A 154 20.74 0.49 12.90
C PRO A 154 20.18 -0.57 11.94
N ALA A 155 19.14 -0.25 11.16
CA ALA A 155 18.58 -1.15 10.15
C ALA A 155 19.59 -1.54 9.05
N LEU A 156 20.53 -0.64 8.72
CA LEU A 156 21.58 -0.90 7.72
C LEU A 156 22.60 -1.93 8.21
N ILE A 157 22.81 -2.05 9.53
CA ILE A 157 23.70 -3.05 10.12
C ILE A 157 23.16 -4.46 9.84
N LEU A 158 21.85 -4.66 9.99
CA LEU A 158 21.19 -5.93 9.73
C LEU A 158 21.27 -6.32 8.25
N ASN A 159 20.97 -5.38 7.35
CA ASN A 159 21.05 -5.60 5.90
C ASN A 159 22.48 -5.93 5.46
N ARG A 160 23.49 -5.23 6.00
CA ARG A 160 24.90 -5.48 5.72
C ARG A 160 25.35 -6.88 6.15
N LYS A 161 24.93 -7.33 7.34
CA LYS A 161 25.21 -8.69 7.82
C LYS A 161 24.49 -9.74 6.97
N ARG A 162 23.25 -9.48 6.53
CA ARG A 162 22.46 -10.38 5.68
C ARG A 162 23.07 -10.55 4.29
N SER A 163 23.54 -9.47 3.65
CA SER A 163 24.26 -9.56 2.37
C SER A 163 25.52 -10.41 2.49
N TYR A 164 26.27 -10.27 3.59
CA TYR A 164 27.45 -11.11 3.84
C TYR A 164 27.09 -12.59 4.05
N CYS A 165 26.01 -12.88 4.78
CA CYS A 165 25.50 -14.26 4.91
C CYS A 165 25.00 -14.84 3.59
N HIS A 166 24.25 -14.10 2.77
CA HIS A 166 23.76 -14.59 1.48
C HIS A 166 24.90 -14.88 0.48
N SER A 167 26.02 -14.16 0.58
CA SER A 167 27.23 -14.47 -0.20
C SER A 167 27.98 -15.71 0.31
N ILE A 168 27.72 -16.15 1.54
CA ILE A 168 28.39 -17.30 2.19
C ILE A 168 27.48 -18.54 2.22
N SER A 169 26.16 -18.39 2.19
CA SER A 169 25.18 -19.47 2.24
C SER A 169 24.56 -19.76 0.87
N GLY A 170 25.08 -20.79 0.18
CA GLY A 170 24.22 -21.76 -0.49
C GLY A 170 23.27 -22.42 0.54
N PRO A 171 22.24 -23.15 0.09
CA PRO A 171 20.98 -23.30 0.83
C PRO A 171 21.18 -24.04 2.16
N GLN A 172 21.09 -23.36 3.31
CA GLN A 172 20.95 -24.04 4.60
C GLN A 172 20.04 -23.32 5.62
N SER A 173 19.08 -24.14 6.05
CA SER A 173 18.28 -24.24 7.28
C SER A 173 17.77 -23.00 8.04
N PRO A 174 16.44 -22.93 8.28
CA PRO A 174 15.78 -21.84 9.02
C PRO A 174 16.17 -21.73 10.51
N ASP A 175 16.91 -22.71 11.03
CA ASP A 175 17.26 -22.80 12.46
C ASP A 175 18.39 -21.83 12.86
N VAL A 176 19.26 -21.46 11.92
CA VAL A 176 20.35 -20.50 12.17
C VAL A 176 19.81 -19.07 12.28
N LEU A 177 18.79 -18.75 11.47
CA LEU A 177 18.08 -17.47 11.53
C LEU A 177 17.33 -17.29 12.84
N GLN A 178 16.70 -18.35 13.37
CA GLN A 178 16.04 -18.29 14.67
C GLN A 178 17.04 -18.08 15.82
N LYS A 179 18.16 -18.80 15.81
CA LYS A 179 19.21 -18.65 16.84
C LYS A 179 19.85 -17.24 16.83
N LEU A 180 20.01 -16.64 15.66
CA LEU A 180 20.52 -15.27 15.53
C LEU A 180 19.48 -14.20 15.89
N LEU A 181 18.19 -14.45 15.62
CA LEU A 181 17.11 -13.58 16.10
C LEU A 181 17.02 -13.62 17.63
N PHE A 182 17.12 -14.79 18.24
CA PHE A 182 17.12 -14.94 19.71
C PHE A 182 18.32 -14.26 20.36
N SER A 183 19.53 -14.36 19.77
CA SER A 183 20.71 -13.68 20.31
C SER A 183 20.66 -12.16 20.09
N ALA A 184 20.05 -11.68 18.99
CA ALA A 184 19.85 -10.25 18.77
C ALA A 184 18.79 -9.65 19.71
N LEU A 185 17.72 -10.40 20.02
CA LEU A 185 16.67 -10.01 20.97
C LEU A 185 17.17 -9.97 22.43
N GLN A 186 18.21 -10.72 22.77
CA GLN A 186 18.82 -10.65 24.11
C GLN A 186 19.69 -9.39 24.30
N CYS A 187 20.29 -8.85 23.23
CA CYS A 187 21.07 -7.61 23.31
C CYS A 187 20.19 -6.35 23.40
N THR A 188 18.97 -6.40 22.86
CA THR A 188 17.97 -5.35 23.02
C THR A 188 17.06 -5.72 24.18
N GLY A 189 17.39 -5.29 25.40
CA GLY A 189 16.62 -5.52 26.64
C GLY A 189 15.19 -4.96 26.66
N ARG A 190 14.34 -5.40 25.73
CA ARG A 190 12.89 -5.19 25.70
C ARG A 190 12.21 -6.53 25.49
N LYS A 191 11.46 -6.94 26.51
CA LYS A 191 10.67 -8.16 26.58
C LYS A 191 9.48 -8.03 25.61
N TRP A 192 9.60 -8.60 24.42
CA TRP A 192 8.43 -8.83 23.55
C TRP A 192 7.77 -10.13 23.97
N ILE A 193 6.54 -10.03 24.49
CA ILE A 193 5.69 -11.18 24.79
C ILE A 193 5.25 -11.76 23.45
N ILE A 194 5.65 -12.99 23.16
CA ILE A 194 5.17 -13.77 22.01
C ILE A 194 3.79 -14.32 22.41
N PRO A 195 2.68 -13.94 21.75
CA PRO A 195 1.42 -14.64 21.94
C PRO A 195 1.54 -16.04 21.34
N GLY A 196 1.16 -17.03 22.14
CA GLY A 196 1.32 -18.45 21.86
C GLY A 196 0.63 -18.92 20.58
N LYS A 197 1.25 -19.94 19.99
CA LYS A 197 0.62 -20.96 19.16
C LYS A 197 -0.71 -21.39 19.77
N ASP A 198 -1.78 -21.33 19.00
CA ASP A 198 -2.95 -22.22 19.08
C ASP A 198 -3.71 -22.13 17.74
N LEU A 199 -3.35 -22.99 16.79
CA LEU A 199 -4.26 -23.86 16.01
C LEU A 199 -3.50 -24.43 14.81
N GLU A 200 -2.91 -25.58 15.07
CA GLU A 200 -2.66 -26.62 14.10
C GLU A 200 -4.04 -27.22 13.74
N ASN A 201 -4.45 -27.15 12.46
CA ASN A 201 -5.31 -28.14 11.77
C ASN A 201 -5.78 -27.64 10.41
N SER A 202 -5.00 -27.94 9.37
CA SER A 202 -5.53 -28.45 8.09
C SER A 202 -4.36 -28.89 7.21
N THR A 203 -4.34 -30.19 6.94
CA THR A 203 -3.44 -30.97 6.09
C THR A 203 -3.47 -30.56 4.61
N PRO A 204 -2.53 -31.08 3.77
CA PRO A 204 -2.04 -30.42 2.57
C PRO A 204 -2.69 -30.94 1.27
N THR A 205 -2.91 -30.04 0.31
CA THR A 205 -3.06 -30.41 -1.11
C THR A 205 -2.55 -29.29 -2.01
N ASP A 206 -1.85 -29.71 -3.07
CA ASP A 206 -1.54 -29.01 -4.31
C ASP A 206 -0.35 -28.04 -4.35
N LEU A 207 0.83 -28.67 -4.37
CA LEU A 207 1.86 -28.36 -5.37
C LEU A 207 1.25 -28.44 -6.79
N THR A 208 1.13 -27.29 -7.47
CA THR A 208 1.27 -27.27 -8.93
C THR A 208 2.04 -26.03 -9.36
N PHE A 209 3.28 -26.34 -9.72
CA PHE A 209 4.17 -25.60 -10.60
C PHE A 209 3.46 -25.36 -11.95
N GLN A 210 3.32 -24.11 -12.40
CA GLN A 210 3.23 -23.80 -13.83
C GLN A 210 3.89 -22.44 -14.09
N MET A 211 5.02 -22.52 -14.79
CA MET A 211 5.61 -21.46 -15.59
C MET A 211 4.72 -21.25 -16.82
N GLU A 212 4.38 -20.02 -17.16
CA GLU A 212 3.86 -19.69 -18.50
C GLU A 212 4.28 -18.24 -18.82
N THR A 213 5.46 -18.08 -19.43
CA THR A 213 5.69 -17.76 -20.85
C THR A 213 5.07 -16.44 -21.34
N VAL A 214 5.98 -15.53 -21.67
CA VAL A 214 5.81 -14.34 -22.49
C VAL A 214 5.33 -14.71 -23.90
N PRO A 215 4.31 -14.03 -24.48
CA PRO A 215 4.17 -13.92 -25.91
C PRO A 215 4.70 -12.57 -26.41
N LYS A 216 5.18 -12.60 -27.66
CA LYS A 216 5.75 -11.48 -28.43
C LYS A 216 4.77 -10.34 -28.66
#